data_AF-A0A8C3AKF3-F1
#
_entry.id   AF-A0A8C3AKF3-F1
#
_cell.length_a   1.000
_cell.length_b   1.000
_cell.length_c   1.000
_cell.angle_alpha   90.00
_cell.angle_beta   90.00
_cell.angle_gamma   90.00
#
_symmetry.space_group_name_H-M   'P 1'
#
loop_
_entity.id
_entity.type
_entity.pdbx_description
1 polymer ?
#
loop_
_entity_poly.entity_id
_entity_poly.type
_entity_poly.pdbx_seq_one_letter_code
_entity_poly.pdbx_strand_id
1 'polypeptide(L)'
;MLSSCSYTKLGYAGNTEPQFIVPSCIAIKESAKVGDQAQRRMMKGVDDLDFYIGDEAVDKPSYSTKWPIRHGIVEDWDLMERFMEQIIFKYLRAEPEDHYFLLTEPPLNTPENREYTAEIMFESFNVPGLYIAVQVSYQKTPLHRSLSCMAHMSPQPFHFQRSSVFVFIHLM
;
A
#
# COMPACT_ATOMS: atom_id res chain seq x y z
N MET A 1 11.44 9.40 21.51
CA MET A 1 11.68 8.39 20.46
C MET A 1 10.45 8.40 19.57
N LEU A 2 10.46 9.22 18.52
CA LEU A 2 9.38 9.23 17.54
C LEU A 2 9.61 8.00 16.67
N SER A 3 8.81 6.94 16.82
CA SER A 3 8.71 5.95 15.76
C SER A 3 8.20 6.72 14.55
N SER A 4 9.03 6.90 13.54
CA SER A 4 8.68 7.54 12.28
C SER A 4 7.57 6.73 11.63
N CYS A 5 6.32 7.11 11.91
CA CYS A 5 5.13 6.58 11.28
C CYS A 5 5.19 6.92 9.79
N SER A 6 5.41 5.92 8.95
CA SER A 6 5.29 6.02 7.50
C SER A 6 3.84 6.33 7.12
N TYR A 7 3.61 7.12 6.08
CA TYR A 7 2.27 7.49 5.61
C TYR A 7 2.07 7.16 4.14
N THR A 8 1.03 6.39 3.82
CA THR A 8 0.63 6.05 2.47
C THR A 8 -0.29 7.13 1.88
N LYS A 9 -0.01 7.58 0.66
CA LYS A 9 -0.81 8.59 -0.07
C LYS A 9 -1.57 7.91 -1.20
N LEU A 10 -2.82 8.26 -1.46
CA LEU A 10 -3.64 7.50 -2.40
C LEU A 10 -4.55 8.43 -3.20
N GLY A 11 -4.80 8.13 -4.47
CA GLY A 11 -5.80 8.86 -5.25
C GLY A 11 -5.93 8.41 -6.70
N TYR A 12 -6.77 9.12 -7.43
CA TYR A 12 -6.99 8.91 -8.86
C TYR A 12 -6.16 9.86 -9.73
N ALA A 13 -5.94 9.43 -10.96
CA ALA A 13 -5.30 10.20 -12.03
C ALA A 13 -5.94 11.58 -12.20
N GLY A 14 -5.12 12.60 -12.45
CA GLY A 14 -5.62 13.93 -12.81
C GLY A 14 -6.01 14.82 -11.63
N ASN A 15 -6.01 14.29 -10.39
CA ASN A 15 -6.12 15.12 -9.19
C ASN A 15 -4.79 15.82 -8.89
N THR A 16 -4.86 17.05 -8.37
CA THR A 16 -3.69 17.84 -8.00
C THR A 16 -3.08 17.41 -6.66
N GLU A 17 -3.86 16.71 -5.83
CA GLU A 17 -3.55 16.33 -4.45
C GLU A 17 -3.98 14.88 -4.19
N PRO A 18 -3.38 14.18 -3.20
CA PRO A 18 -3.82 12.83 -2.86
C PRO A 18 -5.17 12.92 -2.15
N GLN A 19 -6.08 11.99 -2.45
CA GLN A 19 -7.39 11.94 -1.81
C GLN A 19 -7.32 11.40 -0.39
N PHE A 20 -6.37 10.51 -0.13
CA PHE A 20 -6.15 9.95 1.20
C PHE A 20 -4.67 10.00 1.57
N ILE A 21 -4.42 10.28 2.85
CA ILE A 21 -3.12 10.17 3.49
C ILE A 21 -3.37 9.39 4.78
N VAL A 22 -2.84 8.17 4.86
CA VAL A 22 -3.14 7.23 5.95
C VAL A 22 -1.85 6.68 6.55
N PRO A 23 -1.79 6.44 7.86
CA PRO A 23 -0.66 5.72 8.47
C PRO A 23 -0.43 4.36 7.80
N SER A 24 0.81 4.06 7.44
CA SER A 24 1.21 2.78 6.83
C SER A 24 1.36 1.69 7.89
N CYS A 25 0.32 1.47 8.68
CA CYS A 25 0.28 0.45 9.72
C CYS A 25 -0.95 -0.44 9.61
N ILE A 26 -0.81 -1.63 10.19
CA ILE A 26 -1.83 -2.66 10.28
C ILE A 26 -1.90 -3.15 11.73
N ALA A 27 -3.09 -3.15 12.32
CA ALA A 27 -3.33 -3.68 13.65
C ALA A 27 -3.96 -5.06 13.53
N ILE A 28 -3.27 -6.06 14.03
CA ILE A 28 -3.72 -7.45 14.03
C ILE A 28 -3.98 -7.93 15.45
N LYS A 29 -4.99 -8.76 15.63
CA LYS A 29 -5.24 -9.40 16.92
C LYS A 29 -4.18 -10.47 17.13
N GLU A 30 -3.40 -10.36 18.20
CA GLU A 30 -2.56 -11.48 18.62
C GLU A 30 -3.50 -12.58 19.12
N SER A 31 -3.71 -13.61 18.30
CA SER A 31 -4.46 -14.78 18.72
C SER A 31 -3.76 -15.37 19.94
N ALA A 32 -4.45 -15.34 21.09
CA ALA A 32 -3.94 -15.91 22.32
C ALA A 32 -3.52 -17.36 22.04
N LYS A 33 -2.25 -17.68 22.26
CA LYS A 33 -1.72 -19.05 22.14
C LYS A 33 -2.27 -19.92 23.26
N VAL A 34 -3.56 -20.27 23.22
CA VAL A 34 -4.15 -21.30 24.07
C VAL A 34 -5.29 -21.98 23.32
N GLY A 35 -5.11 -23.27 23.02
CA GLY A 35 -6.23 -24.18 22.75
C GLY A 35 -6.47 -24.57 21.29
N ASP A 36 -6.23 -25.86 21.03
CA ASP A 36 -6.79 -26.70 19.98
C ASP A 36 -6.53 -26.43 18.48
N GLN A 37 -5.82 -27.38 17.86
CA GLN A 37 -5.54 -27.43 16.42
C GLN A 37 -6.80 -27.58 15.55
N ALA A 38 -7.91 -28.06 16.11
CA ALA A 38 -9.17 -28.25 15.39
C ALA A 38 -9.89 -26.92 15.11
N GLN A 39 -9.83 -25.95 16.03
CA GLN A 39 -10.47 -24.64 15.88
C GLN A 39 -9.73 -23.74 14.88
N ARG A 40 -8.43 -23.96 14.68
CA ARG A 40 -7.59 -23.25 13.69
C ARG A 40 -8.05 -23.41 12.23
N ARG A 41 -8.75 -24.49 11.88
CA ARG A 41 -9.20 -24.72 10.49
C ARG A 41 -10.53 -24.02 10.18
N MET A 42 -11.39 -23.83 11.17
CA MET A 42 -12.68 -23.12 11.01
C MET A 42 -12.55 -21.60 11.18
N MET A 43 -11.62 -21.13 12.01
CA MET A 43 -11.44 -19.69 12.26
C MET A 43 -10.50 -18.98 11.28
N LYS A 44 -9.72 -19.72 10.47
CA LYS A 44 -8.77 -19.14 9.52
C LYS A 44 -9.41 -18.07 8.62
N GLY A 45 -10.58 -18.37 8.04
CA GLY A 45 -11.30 -17.42 7.18
C GLY A 45 -12.00 -16.26 7.90
N VAL A 46 -12.11 -16.27 9.24
CA VAL A 46 -12.72 -15.20 10.03
C VAL A 46 -11.64 -14.33 10.70
N ASP A 47 -10.55 -14.95 11.15
CA ASP A 47 -9.37 -14.26 11.69
C ASP A 47 -8.59 -13.49 10.60
N ASP A 48 -8.65 -13.97 9.34
CA ASP A 48 -8.09 -13.25 8.17
C ASP A 48 -8.79 -11.90 7.93
N LEU A 49 -9.99 -11.67 8.47
CA LEU A 49 -10.76 -10.43 8.36
C LEU A 49 -10.70 -9.52 9.60
N ASP A 50 -10.13 -9.97 10.72
CA ASP A 50 -10.09 -9.21 11.98
C ASP A 50 -8.78 -8.39 12.09
N PHE A 51 -8.64 -7.40 11.22
CA PHE A 51 -7.54 -6.43 11.24
C PHE A 51 -8.01 -5.03 10.86
N TYR A 52 -7.23 -4.03 11.29
CA TYR A 52 -7.46 -2.62 10.96
C TYR A 52 -6.23 -2.05 10.28
N ILE A 53 -6.39 -1.01 9.47
CA ILE A 53 -5.27 -0.28 8.84
C ILE A 53 -5.46 1.23 8.99
N GLY A 54 -4.37 2.00 8.84
CA GLY A 54 -4.44 3.46 8.91
C GLY A 54 -4.72 3.96 10.33
N ASP A 55 -5.52 5.03 10.44
CA ASP A 55 -5.83 5.63 11.75
C ASP A 55 -6.55 4.64 12.68
N GLU A 56 -7.41 3.78 12.14
CA GLU A 56 -8.10 2.74 12.91
C GLU A 56 -7.12 1.73 13.53
N ALA A 57 -5.96 1.49 12.90
CA ALA A 57 -4.94 0.61 13.47
C ALA A 57 -4.18 1.25 14.63
N VAL A 58 -4.07 2.57 14.64
CA VAL A 58 -3.44 3.33 15.72
C VAL A 58 -4.36 3.41 16.95
N ASP A 59 -5.66 3.54 16.72
CA ASP A 59 -6.66 3.75 17.76
C ASP A 59 -7.19 2.46 18.43
N LYS A 60 -6.61 1.29 18.11
CA LYS A 60 -7.05 -0.02 18.61
C LYS A 60 -6.07 -0.59 19.66
N PRO A 61 -6.21 -0.24 20.95
CA PRO A 61 -5.25 -0.64 21.99
C PRO A 61 -5.22 -2.14 22.29
N SER A 62 -6.26 -2.90 21.92
CA SER A 62 -6.32 -4.35 22.12
C SER A 62 -5.68 -5.15 20.97
N TYR A 63 -5.17 -4.47 19.93
CA TYR A 63 -4.52 -5.07 18.77
C TYR A 63 -3.04 -4.72 18.77
N SER A 64 -2.23 -5.57 18.15
CA SER A 64 -0.80 -5.35 17.97
C SER A 64 -0.58 -4.59 16.67
N THR A 65 -0.22 -3.31 16.77
CA THR A 65 0.06 -2.44 15.60
C THR A 65 1.43 -2.78 15.03
N LYS A 66 1.45 -3.18 13.76
CA LYS A 66 2.64 -3.51 12.98
C LYS A 66 2.81 -2.54 11.81
N TRP A 67 4.06 -2.42 11.38
CA TRP A 67 4.48 -1.56 10.27
C TRP A 67 5.10 -2.48 9.21
N PRO A 68 4.38 -2.82 8.12
CA PRO A 68 4.90 -3.72 7.08
C PRO A 68 6.11 -3.14 6.35
N ILE A 69 6.31 -1.83 6.46
CA ILE A 69 7.36 -1.08 5.80
C ILE A 69 8.26 -0.47 6.88
N ARG A 70 9.58 -0.64 6.72
CA ARG A 70 10.58 0.07 7.52
C ARG A 70 11.65 0.65 6.61
N HIS A 71 12.01 1.90 6.87
CA HIS A 71 13.02 2.62 6.08
C HIS A 71 12.73 2.61 4.56
N GLY A 72 11.46 2.64 4.18
CA GLY A 72 11.01 2.60 2.79
C GLY A 72 10.99 1.21 2.15
N ILE A 73 11.45 0.16 2.85
CA ILE A 73 11.52 -1.22 2.35
C ILE A 73 10.43 -2.06 3.02
N VAL A 74 9.77 -2.92 2.26
CA VAL A 74 8.81 -3.89 2.79
C VAL A 74 9.56 -4.99 3.55
N GLU A 75 9.25 -5.15 4.84
CA GLU A 75 9.83 -6.20 5.69
C GLU A 75 8.90 -7.41 5.85
N ASP A 76 7.59 -7.22 5.71
CA ASP A 76 6.57 -8.26 5.88
C ASP A 76 5.55 -8.19 4.73
N TRP A 77 5.71 -9.10 3.76
CA TRP A 77 4.90 -9.15 2.54
C TRP A 77 3.46 -9.58 2.79
N ASP A 78 3.23 -10.49 3.74
CA ASP A 78 1.88 -10.94 4.12
C ASP A 78 1.06 -9.76 4.67
N LEU A 79 1.68 -8.95 5.53
CA LEU A 79 1.06 -7.73 6.04
C LEU A 79 0.93 -6.65 4.97
N MET A 80 1.88 -6.56 4.05
CA MET A 80 1.84 -5.60 2.96
C MET A 80 0.69 -5.89 2.00
N GLU A 81 0.47 -7.15 1.62
CA GLU A 81 -0.64 -7.57 0.76
C GLU A 81 -2.00 -7.25 1.38
N ARG A 82 -2.20 -7.61 2.66
CA ARG A 82 -3.43 -7.25 3.42
C ARG A 82 -3.63 -5.74 3.52
N PHE A 83 -2.53 -4.99 3.67
CA PHE A 83 -2.58 -3.53 3.69
C PHE A 83 -2.97 -2.95 2.33
N MET A 84 -2.41 -3.46 1.23
CA MET A 84 -2.77 -3.06 -0.13
C MET A 84 -4.24 -3.36 -0.44
N GLU A 85 -4.73 -4.55 -0.08
CA GLU A 85 -6.13 -4.95 -0.26
C GLU A 85 -7.08 -3.93 0.37
N GLN A 86 -6.87 -3.61 1.65
CA GLN A 86 -7.72 -2.64 2.35
C GLN A 86 -7.59 -1.24 1.74
N ILE A 87 -6.40 -0.83 1.30
CA ILE A 87 -6.22 0.45 0.61
C ILE A 87 -7.07 0.53 -0.66
N ILE A 88 -7.06 -0.52 -1.47
CA ILE A 88 -7.76 -0.57 -2.76
C ILE A 88 -9.28 -0.57 -2.54
N PHE A 89 -9.78 -1.49 -1.71
CA PHE A 89 -11.22 -1.69 -1.56
C PHE A 89 -11.88 -0.72 -0.59
N LYS A 90 -11.21 -0.37 0.54
CA LYS A 90 -11.81 0.50 1.56
C LYS A 90 -11.65 1.98 1.26
N TYR A 91 -10.43 2.40 0.92
CA TYR A 91 -10.12 3.83 0.73
C TYR A 91 -10.42 4.27 -0.70
N LEU A 92 -9.83 3.61 -1.70
CA LEU A 92 -10.02 3.99 -3.10
C LEU A 92 -11.40 3.57 -3.63
N ARG A 93 -11.97 2.49 -3.08
CA ARG A 93 -13.24 1.90 -3.55
C ARG A 93 -13.17 1.55 -5.03
N ALA A 94 -12.03 1.00 -5.44
CA ALA A 94 -11.74 0.62 -6.81
C ALA A 94 -11.80 -0.90 -6.97
N GLU A 95 -12.26 -1.35 -8.13
CA GLU A 95 -12.09 -2.72 -8.61
C GLU A 95 -10.72 -2.80 -9.32
N PRO A 96 -9.73 -3.53 -8.79
CA PRO A 96 -8.36 -3.47 -9.31
C PRO A 96 -8.24 -3.96 -10.76
N GLU A 97 -9.10 -4.89 -11.17
CA GLU A 97 -9.16 -5.41 -12.55
C GLU A 97 -9.59 -4.37 -13.61
N ASP A 98 -10.25 -3.30 -13.19
CA ASP A 98 -10.73 -2.23 -14.07
C ASP A 98 -9.78 -1.03 -14.17
N HIS A 99 -8.66 -1.05 -13.45
CA HIS A 99 -7.81 0.13 -13.27
C HIS A 99 -6.33 -0.18 -13.48
N TYR A 100 -5.64 0.68 -14.23
CA TYR A 100 -4.17 0.67 -14.23
C TYR A 100 -3.64 1.30 -12.95
N PHE A 101 -2.56 0.73 -12.40
CA PHE A 101 -1.93 1.21 -11.17
C PHE A 101 -0.56 1.81 -11.43
N LEU A 102 -0.26 2.92 -10.75
CA LEU A 102 1.09 3.42 -10.56
C LEU A 102 1.47 3.32 -9.08
N LEU A 103 2.58 2.65 -8.77
CA LEU A 103 3.19 2.57 -7.45
C LEU A 103 4.53 3.31 -7.41
N THR A 104 5.01 3.64 -6.20
CA THR A 104 6.36 4.18 -6.01
C THR A 104 7.19 3.34 -5.07
N GLU A 105 8.48 3.25 -5.34
CA GLU A 105 9.45 2.50 -4.52
C GLU A 105 10.70 3.33 -4.22
N PRO A 106 11.48 3.01 -3.16
CA PRO A 106 12.71 3.74 -2.86
C PRO A 106 13.79 3.53 -3.93
N PRO A 107 14.75 4.46 -4.08
CA PRO A 107 15.82 4.38 -5.09
C PRO A 107 16.78 3.19 -4.92
N LEU A 108 16.81 2.59 -3.73
CA LEU A 108 17.64 1.43 -3.42
C LEU A 108 16.79 0.17 -3.19
N ASN A 109 15.58 0.10 -3.78
CA ASN A 109 14.78 -1.12 -3.76
C ASN A 109 15.48 -2.21 -4.59
N THR A 110 15.45 -3.45 -4.09
CA THR A 110 16.03 -4.56 -4.84
C THR A 110 15.09 -4.98 -5.99
N PRO A 111 15.63 -5.53 -7.10
CA PRO A 111 14.80 -6.06 -8.18
C PRO A 111 13.79 -7.10 -7.70
N GLU A 112 14.17 -7.95 -6.73
CA GLU A 112 13.33 -9.00 -6.18
C GLU A 112 12.11 -8.42 -5.44
N ASN A 113 12.28 -7.35 -4.66
CA ASN A 113 11.16 -6.68 -4.01
C ASN A 113 10.21 -6.03 -5.04
N ARG A 114 10.76 -5.50 -6.12
CA ARG A 114 9.97 -4.95 -7.22
C ARG A 114 9.17 -6.05 -7.93
N GLU A 115 9.78 -7.22 -8.13
CA GLU A 115 9.13 -8.41 -8.69
C GLU A 115 8.00 -8.91 -7.77
N TYR A 116 8.22 -9.05 -6.46
CA TYR A 116 7.16 -9.42 -5.51
C TYR A 116 5.99 -8.44 -5.50
N THR A 117 6.28 -7.13 -5.58
CA THR A 117 5.23 -6.12 -5.69
C THR A 117 4.41 -6.32 -6.97
N ALA A 118 5.06 -6.62 -8.09
CA ALA A 118 4.38 -6.88 -9.35
C ALA A 118 3.58 -8.19 -9.32
N GLU A 119 4.14 -9.24 -8.73
CA GLU A 119 3.49 -10.55 -8.53
C GLU A 119 2.18 -10.39 -7.78
N ILE A 120 2.17 -9.72 -6.62
CA ILE A 120 0.94 -9.46 -5.85
C ILE A 120 -0.08 -8.68 -6.69
N MET A 121 0.34 -7.64 -7.39
CA MET A 121 -0.56 -6.80 -8.18
C MET A 121 -1.19 -7.55 -9.36
N PHE A 122 -0.42 -8.39 -10.05
CA PHE A 122 -0.93 -9.12 -11.21
C PHE A 122 -1.65 -10.43 -10.82
N GLU A 123 -1.12 -11.20 -9.87
CA GLU A 123 -1.65 -12.52 -9.54
C GLU A 123 -2.75 -12.45 -8.47
N SER A 124 -2.58 -11.62 -7.43
CA SER A 124 -3.61 -11.49 -6.38
C SER A 124 -4.70 -10.50 -6.77
N PHE A 125 -4.33 -9.35 -7.34
CA PHE A 125 -5.29 -8.28 -7.65
C PHE A 125 -5.73 -8.21 -9.12
N ASN A 126 -5.17 -9.03 -10.02
CA ASN A 126 -5.54 -9.09 -11.44
C ASN A 126 -5.51 -7.73 -12.16
N VAL A 127 -4.57 -6.85 -11.82
CA VAL A 127 -4.54 -5.52 -12.45
C VAL A 127 -4.23 -5.62 -13.95
N PRO A 128 -4.90 -4.83 -14.82
CA PRO A 128 -4.67 -4.83 -16.26
C PRO A 128 -3.31 -4.24 -16.66
N GLY A 129 -2.66 -3.51 -15.75
CA GLY A 129 -1.30 -3.04 -15.93
C GLY A 129 -0.78 -2.24 -14.73
N LEU A 130 0.54 -2.28 -14.56
CA LEU A 130 1.25 -1.71 -13.43
C LEU A 130 2.46 -0.91 -13.92
N TYR A 131 2.67 0.27 -13.35
CA TYR A 131 3.92 1.01 -13.47
C TYR A 131 4.52 1.26 -12.08
N ILE A 132 5.81 0.97 -11.91
CA ILE A 132 6.53 1.20 -10.65
C ILE A 132 7.56 2.31 -10.89
N ALA A 133 7.34 3.46 -10.27
CA ALA A 133 8.20 4.61 -10.36
C ALA A 133 9.20 4.65 -9.19
N VAL A 134 10.45 4.93 -9.48
CA VAL A 134 11.44 5.18 -8.43
C VAL A 134 11.20 6.56 -7.81
N GLN A 135 11.09 6.62 -6.49
CA GLN A 135 11.09 7.88 -5.75
C GLN A 135 12.41 8.59 -5.96
N VAL A 136 12.39 9.73 -6.64
CA VAL A 136 13.57 10.60 -6.69
C VAL A 136 13.61 11.43 -5.43
N SER A 137 14.63 11.24 -4.61
CA SER A 137 14.97 12.11 -3.49
C SER A 137 15.45 13.47 -4.03
N TYR A 138 14.55 14.27 -4.59
CA TYR A 138 14.85 15.65 -4.92
C TYR A 138 14.93 16.46 -3.63
N GLN A 139 16.14 16.67 -3.13
CA GLN A 139 16.44 17.55 -2.00
C GLN A 139 16.14 19.05 -2.28
N LYS A 140 15.33 19.39 -3.30
CA LYS A 140 15.15 20.78 -3.77
C LYS A 140 13.82 21.09 -4.49
N THR A 141 12.73 20.37 -4.23
CA THR A 141 11.39 20.84 -4.65
C THR A 141 10.50 21.05 -3.43
N PRO A 142 9.79 22.20 -3.32
CA PRO A 142 8.92 22.46 -2.19
C PRO A 142 7.86 21.35 -2.08
N LEU A 143 7.67 20.89 -0.84
CA LEU A 143 6.96 19.72 -0.33
C LEU A 143 5.48 19.54 -0.79
N HIS A 144 5.00 20.33 -1.75
CA HIS A 144 3.58 20.40 -2.12
C HIS A 144 3.27 20.03 -3.58
N ARG A 145 4.26 19.59 -4.38
CA ARG A 145 4.05 19.28 -5.81
C ARG A 145 4.69 17.98 -6.30
N SER A 146 4.89 16.97 -5.44
CA SER A 146 5.49 15.69 -5.89
C SER A 146 4.52 14.80 -6.68
N LEU A 147 3.21 14.95 -6.50
CA LEU A 147 2.20 14.08 -7.11
C LEU A 147 1.94 14.43 -8.58
N SER A 148 1.80 15.73 -8.88
CA SER A 148 1.56 16.19 -10.24
C SER A 148 2.78 16.02 -11.16
N CYS A 149 4.01 16.11 -10.64
CA CYS A 149 5.20 16.00 -11.48
C CYS A 149 5.51 14.56 -11.88
N MET A 150 5.33 13.57 -11.00
CA MET A 150 5.58 12.16 -11.35
C MET A 150 4.54 11.64 -12.36
N ALA A 151 3.28 12.04 -12.25
CA ALA A 151 2.26 11.73 -13.26
C ALA A 151 2.57 12.43 -14.62
N HIS A 152 3.18 13.62 -14.61
CA HIS A 152 3.61 14.32 -15.83
C HIS A 152 4.94 13.81 -16.43
N MET A 153 5.78 13.10 -15.66
CA MET A 153 7.12 12.67 -16.06
C MET A 153 7.17 11.26 -16.67
N SER A 154 6.04 10.56 -16.81
CA SER A 154 5.99 9.29 -17.55
C SER A 154 6.23 9.55 -19.05
N PRO A 155 7.37 9.12 -19.64
CA PRO A 155 7.70 9.39 -21.04
C PRO A 155 7.15 8.30 -21.99
N GLN A 156 6.27 7.41 -21.52
CA GLN A 156 5.78 6.28 -22.31
C GLN A 156 4.47 6.62 -23.04
N PRO A 157 4.25 6.13 -24.28
CA PRO A 157 3.05 6.38 -25.08
C PRO A 157 1.85 5.55 -24.61
N PHE A 158 1.78 5.19 -23.33
CA PHE A 158 0.61 4.52 -22.77
C PHE A 158 -0.42 5.59 -22.44
N HIS A 159 -1.49 5.64 -23.25
CA HIS A 159 -2.70 6.38 -22.93
C HIS A 159 -3.30 5.85 -21.63
N PHE A 160 -2.81 6.33 -20.48
CA PHE A 160 -3.45 6.14 -19.18
C PHE A 160 -4.84 6.78 -19.31
N GLN A 161 -5.88 5.96 -19.47
CA GLN A 161 -7.23 6.45 -19.68
C GLN A 161 -7.72 7.21 -18.44
N ARG A 162 -8.75 8.05 -18.61
CA ARG A 162 -9.35 8.85 -17.52
C ARG A 162 -9.83 8.02 -16.31
N SER A 163 -9.92 6.70 -16.46
CA SER A 163 -10.25 5.70 -15.45
C SER A 163 -9.04 5.03 -14.80
N SER A 164 -7.85 5.63 -14.83
CA SER A 164 -6.68 5.01 -14.19
C SER A 164 -6.50 5.44 -12.72
N VAL A 165 -6.09 4.52 -11.84
CA VAL A 165 -5.87 4.78 -10.40
C VAL A 165 -4.39 4.99 -10.14
N PHE A 166 -4.02 6.01 -9.35
CA PHE A 166 -2.64 6.20 -8.90
C PHE A 166 -2.54 5.89 -7.41
N VAL A 167 -2.14 4.67 -7.07
CA VAL A 167 -1.86 4.29 -5.69
C VAL A 167 -0.44 4.73 -5.33
N PHE A 168 -0.30 5.99 -4.93
CA PHE A 168 0.98 6.54 -4.48
C PHE A 168 1.40 6.04 -3.10
N ILE A 169 1.76 4.76 -2.96
CA ILE A 169 2.31 4.23 -1.71
C ILE A 169 3.62 4.97 -1.40
N HIS A 170 3.51 6.06 -0.63
CA HIS A 170 4.62 6.90 -0.24
C HIS A 170 5.28 6.24 0.96
N LEU A 171 6.20 5.33 0.68
CA LEU A 171 7.00 4.63 1.67
C LEU A 171 8.07 5.59 2.24
N MET A 172 7.69 6.52 3.13
CA MET A 172 8.64 7.37 3.89
C MET A 172 9.06 6.73 5.20
#